data_AF-A0A1D2M4F5-F1
#
_entry.id   AF-A0A1D2M4F5-F1
#
_cell.length_a   1.000
_cell.length_b   1.000
_cell.length_c   1.000
_cell.angle_alpha   90.00
_cell.angle_beta   90.00
_cell.angle_gamma   90.00
#
_symmetry.space_group_name_H-M   'P 1'
#
loop_
_entity.id
_entity.type
_entity.pdbx_description
1 polymer ?
#
loop_
_entity_poly.entity_id
_entity_poly.type
_entity_poly.pdbx_seq_one_letter_code
_entity_poly.pdbx_strand_id
1 'polypeptide(L)'
;MQERDGIAEIRSLLNAFPTEPIDVIGQLKKYGVVGMLKARDKLGRRILFLNAEKWDPDEISSEQMTIMGLYLLERGLRDDDMMTNGIVFIHSCSGMGLKHAKLYTLHKTLRIINICWYSYPLKVKGIYYVNVPIYLVYLYKLVKPFLTSKFKERLKLSTKDNTFETLHENLSPDLLPKCVGGILEDEEAFDWEFLETKL
;
A
#
# COMPACT_ATOMS: atom_id res chain seq x y z
N MET A 1 12.12 -35.63 6.21
CA MET A 1 11.03 -35.25 5.28
C MET A 1 10.57 -33.80 5.50
N GLN A 2 10.69 -33.25 6.72
CA GLN A 2 10.33 -31.87 7.08
C GLN A 2 11.26 -30.76 6.52
N GLU A 3 12.54 -31.02 6.28
CA GLU A 3 13.50 -30.02 5.74
C GLU A 3 13.32 -29.70 4.25
N ARG A 4 12.79 -30.64 3.46
CA ARG A 4 12.62 -30.46 2.02
C ARG A 4 11.50 -29.47 1.68
N ASP A 5 10.47 -29.40 2.52
CA ASP A 5 9.35 -28.46 2.35
C ASP A 5 9.77 -27.02 2.63
N GLY A 6 10.61 -26.78 3.66
CA GLY A 6 11.13 -25.44 3.97
C GLY A 6 12.03 -24.87 2.87
N ILE A 7 12.87 -25.70 2.24
CA ILE A 7 13.74 -25.27 1.13
C ILE A 7 12.92 -24.93 -0.13
N ALA A 8 11.85 -25.68 -0.41
CA ALA A 8 10.96 -25.39 -1.52
C ALA A 8 10.20 -24.07 -1.31
N GLU A 9 9.78 -23.80 -0.07
CA GLU A 9 9.12 -22.55 0.32
C GLU A 9 10.08 -21.36 0.25
N ILE A 10 11.32 -21.51 0.72
CA ILE A 10 12.38 -20.49 0.57
C ILE A 10 12.71 -20.24 -0.90
N ARG A 11 12.78 -21.27 -1.75
CA ARG A 11 13.00 -21.09 -3.20
C ARG A 11 11.84 -20.40 -3.89
N SER A 12 10.60 -20.70 -3.48
CA SER A 12 9.40 -19.99 -3.94
C SER A 12 9.42 -18.51 -3.54
N LEU A 13 9.88 -18.21 -2.32
CA LEU A 13 10.11 -16.84 -1.85
C LEU A 13 11.22 -16.15 -2.64
N LEU A 14 12.35 -16.84 -2.91
CA LEU A 14 13.47 -16.29 -3.70
C LEU A 14 13.06 -15.97 -5.14
N ASN A 15 12.25 -16.82 -5.77
CA ASN A 15 11.72 -16.58 -7.12
C ASN A 15 10.70 -15.43 -7.18
N ALA A 16 10.20 -14.96 -6.02
CA ALA A 16 9.38 -13.76 -5.95
C ALA A 16 10.22 -12.48 -5.94
N PHE A 17 11.54 -12.59 -5.76
CA PHE A 17 12.46 -11.48 -5.89
C PHE A 17 13.03 -11.44 -7.32
N PRO A 18 13.26 -10.26 -7.87
CA PRO A 18 13.82 -10.10 -9.21
C PRO A 18 15.26 -10.60 -9.23
N THR A 19 15.67 -11.22 -10.33
CA THR A 19 17.04 -11.72 -10.51
C THR A 19 18.05 -10.61 -10.78
N GLU A 20 17.57 -9.46 -11.26
CA GLU A 20 18.37 -8.25 -11.49
C GLU A 20 18.05 -7.20 -10.43
N PRO A 21 19.04 -6.38 -10.01
CA PRO A 21 18.80 -5.26 -9.11
C PRO A 21 17.74 -4.33 -9.71
N ILE A 22 16.58 -4.25 -9.06
CA ILE A 22 15.58 -3.24 -9.42
C ILE A 22 16.08 -1.89 -8.91
N ASP A 23 16.14 -0.90 -9.81
CA ASP A 23 16.25 0.50 -9.41
C ASP A 23 14.91 0.95 -8.79
N VAL A 24 14.71 0.60 -7.52
CA VAL A 24 13.45 0.82 -6.80
C VAL A 24 13.19 2.33 -6.67
N ILE A 25 14.23 3.12 -6.37
CA ILE A 25 14.11 4.57 -6.22
C ILE A 25 13.75 5.21 -7.56
N GLY A 26 14.44 4.83 -8.64
CA GLY A 26 14.14 5.33 -9.98
C GLY A 26 12.72 4.99 -10.42
N GLN A 27 12.22 3.79 -10.14
CA GLN A 27 10.83 3.41 -10.44
C GLN A 27 9.82 4.18 -9.61
N LEU A 28 10.05 4.34 -8.30
CA LEU A 28 9.19 5.14 -7.42
C LEU A 28 9.05 6.58 -7.94
N LYS A 29 10.16 7.22 -8.32
CA LYS A 29 10.18 8.58 -8.86
C LYS A 29 9.58 8.66 -10.26
N LYS A 30 9.90 7.71 -11.14
CA LYS A 30 9.43 7.69 -12.53
C LYS A 30 7.92 7.54 -12.62
N TYR A 31 7.35 6.61 -11.86
CA TYR A 31 5.95 6.22 -12.00
C TYR A 31 5.03 6.91 -10.98
N GLY A 32 5.54 7.21 -9.78
CA GLY A 32 4.74 7.86 -8.74
C GLY A 32 3.49 7.10 -8.33
N VAL A 33 3.48 5.77 -8.49
CA VAL A 33 2.32 4.91 -8.19
C VAL A 33 2.16 4.72 -6.68
N VAL A 34 3.27 4.61 -5.96
CA VAL A 34 3.30 4.41 -4.51
C VAL A 34 4.38 5.30 -3.88
N GLY A 35 4.13 5.83 -2.70
CA GLY A 35 5.06 6.71 -2.01
C GLY A 35 4.56 7.18 -0.65
N MET A 36 5.42 7.86 0.09
CA MET A 36 5.05 8.51 1.36
C MET A 36 4.55 9.92 1.07
N LEU A 37 3.52 10.38 1.77
CA LEU A 37 3.15 11.80 1.76
C LEU A 37 4.08 12.60 2.69
N LYS A 38 4.32 13.89 2.41
CA LYS A 38 5.06 14.82 3.29
C LYS A 38 4.28 15.11 4.56
N ALA A 39 2.97 15.24 4.42
CA ALA A 39 2.07 15.52 5.53
C ALA A 39 2.04 14.37 6.55
N ARG A 40 1.73 14.73 7.79
CA ARG A 40 1.30 13.79 8.84
C ARG A 40 -0.14 14.10 9.19
N ASP A 41 -0.85 13.10 9.65
CA ASP A 41 -2.15 13.38 10.24
C ASP A 41 -2.04 14.01 11.63
N LYS A 42 -3.19 14.37 12.21
CA LYS A 42 -3.27 15.02 13.53
C LYS A 42 -2.64 14.23 14.69
N LEU A 43 -2.34 12.94 14.49
CA LEU A 43 -1.69 12.08 15.48
C LEU A 43 -0.21 11.84 15.14
N GLY A 44 0.36 12.60 14.20
CA GLY A 44 1.76 12.47 13.78
C GLY A 44 2.05 11.21 12.97
N ARG A 45 1.03 10.53 12.43
CA ARG A 45 1.20 9.26 11.72
C ARG A 45 1.72 9.51 10.29
N ARG A 46 2.69 8.70 9.85
CA ARG A 46 3.14 8.68 8.45
C ARG A 46 2.04 8.13 7.55
N ILE A 47 1.93 8.66 6.33
CA ILE A 47 0.91 8.25 5.35
C ILE A 47 1.60 7.62 4.14
N LEU A 48 1.37 6.33 3.92
CA LEU A 48 1.73 5.61 2.70
C LEU A 48 0.55 5.69 1.72
N PHE A 49 0.82 6.09 0.49
CA PHE A 49 -0.19 6.36 -0.51
C PHE A 49 0.08 5.53 -1.77
N LEU A 50 -0.97 4.94 -2.35
CA LEU A 50 -0.94 4.23 -3.63
C LEU A 50 -2.04 4.79 -4.54
N ASN A 51 -1.65 5.26 -5.73
CA ASN A 51 -2.55 5.69 -6.79
C ASN A 51 -2.65 4.65 -7.91
N ALA A 52 -3.73 3.86 -7.93
CA ALA A 52 -3.91 2.82 -8.94
C ALA A 52 -4.14 3.37 -10.35
N GLU A 53 -4.53 4.64 -10.51
CA GLU A 53 -4.71 5.26 -11.83
C GLU A 53 -3.37 5.42 -12.56
N LYS A 54 -2.27 5.57 -11.82
CA LYS A 54 -0.91 5.64 -12.36
C LYS A 54 -0.30 4.25 -12.61
N TRP A 55 -0.95 3.18 -12.19
CA TRP A 55 -0.44 1.83 -12.32
C TRP A 55 -0.90 1.21 -13.65
N ASP A 56 0.06 0.95 -14.56
CA ASP A 56 -0.18 0.02 -15.67
C ASP A 56 0.37 -1.37 -15.32
N PRO A 57 -0.49 -2.39 -15.12
CA PRO A 57 -0.08 -3.77 -14.87
C PRO A 57 0.82 -4.41 -15.93
N ASP A 58 0.81 -3.89 -17.16
CA ASP A 58 1.66 -4.41 -18.24
C ASP A 58 3.08 -3.80 -18.19
N GLU A 59 3.25 -2.62 -17.58
CA GLU A 59 4.56 -2.00 -17.36
C GLU A 59 5.17 -2.33 -16.00
N ILE A 60 4.33 -2.40 -14.96
CA ILE A 60 4.74 -2.64 -13.58
C ILE A 60 3.97 -3.84 -13.05
N SER A 61 4.69 -4.94 -12.79
CA SER A 61 4.09 -6.16 -12.26
C SER A 61 3.61 -5.99 -10.81
N SER A 62 2.72 -6.88 -10.36
CA SER A 62 2.29 -6.92 -8.95
C SER A 62 3.46 -7.14 -7.97
N GLU A 63 4.47 -7.87 -8.43
CA GLU A 63 5.68 -8.21 -7.70
C GLU A 63 6.57 -6.96 -7.56
N GLN A 64 6.76 -6.19 -8.63
CA GLN A 64 7.46 -4.90 -8.59
C GLN A 64 6.76 -3.90 -7.66
N MET A 65 5.43 -3.81 -7.75
CA MET A 65 4.63 -2.99 -6.82
C MET A 65 4.82 -3.40 -5.36
N THR A 66 4.87 -4.71 -5.09
CA THR A 66 5.11 -5.24 -3.75
C THR A 66 6.51 -4.86 -3.26
N ILE A 67 7.53 -4.98 -4.11
CA ILE A 67 8.92 -4.62 -3.78
C ILE A 67 9.04 -3.12 -3.48
N MET A 68 8.44 -2.26 -4.30
CA MET A 68 8.40 -0.81 -4.06
C MET A 68 7.73 -0.48 -2.72
N GLY A 69 6.61 -1.13 -2.41
CA GLY A 69 5.94 -0.97 -1.11
C GLY A 69 6.81 -1.44 0.06
N LEU A 70 7.44 -2.60 -0.05
CA LEU A 70 8.32 -3.14 1.00
C LEU A 70 9.53 -2.26 1.24
N TYR A 71 10.13 -1.70 0.18
CA TYR A 71 11.23 -0.75 0.31
C TYR A 71 10.83 0.49 1.11
N LEU A 72 9.64 1.04 0.86
CA LEU A 72 9.10 2.17 1.63
C LEU A 72 8.87 1.80 3.12
N LEU A 73 8.32 0.60 3.38
CA LEU A 73 8.12 0.10 4.74
C LEU A 73 9.45 -0.13 5.48
N GLU A 74 10.46 -0.67 4.80
CA GLU A 74 11.79 -0.91 5.37
C GLU A 74 12.51 0.40 5.71
N ARG A 75 12.46 1.40 4.82
CA ARG A 75 12.95 2.75 5.13
C ARG A 75 12.21 3.35 6.30
N GLY A 76 10.91 3.10 6.36
CA GLY A 76 10.03 3.46 7.46
C GLY A 76 10.45 2.94 8.83
N LEU A 77 11.25 1.87 8.90
CA LEU A 77 11.78 1.37 10.17
C LEU A 77 12.83 2.30 10.81
N ARG A 78 13.40 3.22 10.03
CA ARG A 78 14.34 4.27 10.48
C ARG A 78 13.66 5.62 10.67
N ASP A 79 12.34 5.66 10.51
CA ASP A 79 11.54 6.86 10.59
C ASP A 79 10.92 6.98 11.99
N ASP A 80 11.37 7.97 12.76
CA ASP A 80 10.96 8.12 14.16
C ASP A 80 9.43 8.30 14.30
N ASP A 81 8.81 9.06 13.41
CA ASP A 81 7.35 9.25 13.43
C ASP A 81 6.62 7.94 13.12
N MET A 82 7.10 7.17 12.13
CA MET A 82 6.50 5.89 11.78
C MET A 82 6.62 4.86 12.89
N MET A 83 7.78 4.78 13.54
CA MET A 83 8.04 3.85 14.64
C MET A 83 7.26 4.23 15.90
N THR A 84 7.12 5.52 16.16
CA THR A 84 6.44 6.05 17.34
C THR A 84 4.92 6.04 17.16
N ASN A 85 4.44 6.76 16.13
CA ASN A 85 3.03 7.08 15.90
C ASN A 85 2.34 6.03 15.01
N GLY A 86 3.09 5.37 14.13
CA GLY A 86 2.57 4.35 13.21
C GLY A 86 2.28 4.88 11.80
N ILE A 87 1.69 4.00 11.00
CA ILE A 87 1.40 4.24 9.58
C ILE A 87 -0.11 4.21 9.30
N VAL A 88 -0.56 5.11 8.43
CA VAL A 88 -1.83 5.03 7.72
C VAL A 88 -1.56 4.69 6.25
N PHE A 89 -2.33 3.75 5.69
CA PHE A 89 -2.26 3.41 4.27
C PHE A 89 -3.49 3.93 3.54
N ILE A 90 -3.30 4.58 2.40
CA ILE A 90 -4.37 5.03 1.51
C ILE A 90 -4.13 4.42 0.13
N HIS A 91 -5.16 3.80 -0.42
CA HIS A 91 -5.17 3.24 -1.76
C HIS A 91 -6.30 3.89 -2.57
N SER A 92 -5.95 4.79 -3.47
CA SER A 92 -6.86 5.29 -4.50
C SER A 92 -7.07 4.21 -5.55
N CYS A 93 -8.26 3.60 -5.58
CA CYS A 93 -8.64 2.56 -6.52
C CYS A 93 -9.29 3.11 -7.80
N SER A 94 -9.23 4.43 -8.01
CA SER A 94 -9.59 5.06 -9.29
C SER A 94 -8.75 4.46 -10.43
N GLY A 95 -9.32 4.35 -11.63
CA GLY A 95 -8.62 3.79 -12.80
C GLY A 95 -8.48 2.26 -12.82
N MET A 96 -8.86 1.54 -11.76
CA MET A 96 -8.70 0.09 -11.70
C MET A 96 -9.64 -0.70 -12.64
N GLY A 97 -9.16 -0.99 -13.85
CA GLY A 97 -9.84 -1.85 -14.84
C GLY A 97 -9.60 -3.37 -14.69
N LEU A 98 -9.94 -4.12 -15.75
CA LEU A 98 -9.83 -5.60 -15.79
C LEU A 98 -8.40 -6.13 -15.68
N LYS A 99 -7.40 -5.38 -16.18
CA LYS A 99 -5.98 -5.77 -16.03
C LYS A 99 -5.61 -5.87 -14.55
N HIS A 100 -6.02 -4.88 -13.75
CA HIS A 100 -5.85 -4.89 -12.30
C HIS A 100 -6.61 -6.04 -11.65
N ALA A 101 -7.87 -6.27 -12.04
CA ALA A 101 -8.70 -7.32 -11.42
C ALA A 101 -8.03 -8.71 -11.43
N LYS A 102 -7.26 -9.05 -12.48
CA LYS A 102 -6.51 -10.31 -12.58
C LYS A 102 -5.42 -10.47 -11.52
N LEU A 103 -4.90 -9.37 -10.98
CA LEU A 103 -3.86 -9.36 -9.95
C LEU A 103 -4.44 -9.61 -8.55
N TYR A 104 -5.72 -9.31 -8.35
CA TYR A 104 -6.39 -9.37 -7.05
C TYR A 104 -7.09 -10.72 -6.85
N THR A 105 -6.29 -11.75 -6.58
CA THR A 105 -6.79 -13.07 -6.16
C THR A 105 -6.79 -13.20 -4.64
N LEU A 106 -7.58 -14.14 -4.10
CA LEU A 106 -7.59 -14.44 -2.66
C LEU A 106 -6.19 -14.76 -2.14
N HIS A 107 -5.47 -15.66 -2.82
CA HIS A 107 -4.12 -16.08 -2.43
C HIS A 107 -3.14 -14.91 -2.44
N LYS A 108 -3.09 -14.13 -3.54
CA LYS A 108 -2.18 -12.96 -3.63
C LYS A 108 -2.51 -11.92 -2.56
N THR A 109 -3.79 -11.65 -2.31
CA THR A 109 -4.21 -10.65 -1.31
C THR A 109 -3.83 -11.07 0.11
N LEU A 110 -4.09 -12.32 0.50
CA LEU A 110 -3.69 -12.83 1.81
C LEU A 110 -2.18 -12.80 2.00
N ARG A 111 -1.42 -13.14 0.95
CA ARG A 111 0.04 -13.05 0.96
C ARG A 111 0.52 -11.62 1.21
N ILE A 112 0.00 -10.63 0.48
CA ILE A 112 0.36 -9.22 0.68
C ILE A 112 0.00 -8.75 2.09
N ILE A 113 -1.16 -9.15 2.62
CA ILE A 113 -1.57 -8.76 3.97
C ILE A 113 -0.60 -9.31 5.02
N ASN A 114 -0.21 -10.57 4.89
CA ASN A 114 0.76 -11.16 5.80
C ASN A 114 2.10 -10.44 5.72
N ILE A 115 2.65 -10.30 4.50
CA ILE A 115 3.98 -9.71 4.28
C ILE A 115 4.00 -8.24 4.73
N CYS A 116 3.10 -7.39 4.24
CA CYS A 116 3.19 -5.95 4.47
C CYS A 116 2.64 -5.50 5.83
N TRP A 117 1.63 -6.19 6.37
CA TRP A 117 0.88 -5.68 7.54
C TRP A 117 1.02 -6.51 8.80
N TYR A 118 1.25 -7.82 8.70
CA TYR A 118 1.38 -8.68 9.89
C TYR A 118 2.84 -9.01 10.22
N SER A 119 3.73 -9.07 9.23
CA SER A 119 5.13 -9.42 9.43
C SER A 119 6.05 -8.23 9.71
N TYR A 120 5.70 -7.01 9.26
CA TYR A 120 6.52 -5.84 9.54
C TYR A 120 6.28 -5.30 10.96
N PRO A 121 7.34 -4.87 11.69
CA PRO A 121 7.22 -4.35 13.05
C PRO A 121 6.66 -2.91 13.09
N LEU A 122 5.72 -2.60 12.21
CA LEU A 122 5.10 -1.29 12.06
C LEU A 122 3.68 -1.29 12.61
N LYS A 123 3.33 -0.22 13.32
CA LYS A 123 1.99 -0.06 13.88
C LYS A 123 1.07 0.49 12.79
N VAL A 124 0.37 -0.38 12.07
CA VAL A 124 -0.73 0.06 11.20
C VAL A 124 -1.79 0.76 12.05
N LYS A 125 -2.31 1.90 11.64
CA LYS A 125 -3.31 2.68 12.39
C LYS A 125 -4.59 2.94 11.62
N GLY A 126 -4.55 2.86 10.29
CA GLY A 126 -5.71 2.96 9.40
C GLY A 126 -5.35 2.48 8.01
N ILE A 127 -6.30 1.86 7.33
CA ILE A 127 -6.17 1.44 5.94
C ILE A 127 -7.42 1.90 5.20
N TYR A 128 -7.26 2.76 4.21
CA TYR A 128 -8.37 3.37 3.48
C TYR A 128 -8.24 3.02 2.01
N TYR A 129 -9.22 2.28 1.47
CA TYR A 129 -9.35 2.09 0.04
C TYR A 129 -10.49 2.99 -0.43
N VAL A 130 -10.20 3.80 -1.44
CA VAL A 130 -11.08 4.87 -1.94
C VAL A 130 -11.45 4.56 -3.38
N ASN A 131 -12.69 4.85 -3.79
CA ASN A 131 -13.18 4.51 -5.14
C ASN A 131 -13.09 3.01 -5.49
N VAL A 132 -13.39 2.15 -4.52
CA VAL A 132 -13.22 0.71 -4.67
C VAL A 132 -14.17 0.14 -5.74
N PRO A 133 -13.66 -0.53 -6.80
CA PRO A 133 -14.50 -1.20 -7.77
C PRO A 133 -15.19 -2.43 -7.15
N ILE A 134 -16.36 -2.78 -7.69
CA ILE A 134 -17.24 -3.80 -7.10
C ILE A 134 -16.56 -5.16 -6.89
N TYR A 135 -15.63 -5.56 -7.78
CA TYR A 135 -14.93 -6.84 -7.63
C TYR A 135 -14.04 -6.90 -6.39
N LEU A 136 -13.46 -5.76 -5.95
CA LEU A 136 -12.69 -5.70 -4.70
C LEU A 136 -13.59 -5.77 -3.47
N VAL A 137 -14.85 -5.30 -3.56
CA VAL A 137 -15.84 -5.49 -2.49
C VAL A 137 -16.14 -6.98 -2.30
N TYR A 138 -16.33 -7.73 -3.39
CA TYR A 138 -16.51 -9.18 -3.31
C TYR A 138 -15.26 -9.90 -2.81
N LEU A 139 -14.08 -9.52 -3.29
CA LEU A 139 -12.82 -10.07 -2.81
C LEU A 139 -12.64 -9.83 -1.31
N TYR A 140 -12.97 -8.63 -0.82
CA TYR A 140 -12.92 -8.34 0.62
C TYR A 140 -13.82 -9.28 1.42
N LYS A 141 -15.03 -9.61 0.93
CA LYS A 141 -15.90 -10.60 1.60
C LYS A 141 -15.24 -11.98 1.72
N LEU A 142 -14.47 -12.39 0.71
CA LEU A 142 -13.71 -13.66 0.73
C LEU A 142 -12.48 -13.59 1.66
N VAL A 143 -11.80 -12.45 1.72
CA VAL A 143 -10.60 -12.24 2.53
C VAL A 143 -10.94 -12.03 4.01
N LYS A 144 -12.08 -11.38 4.31
CA LYS A 144 -12.50 -10.95 5.65
C LYS A 144 -12.40 -12.04 6.74
N PRO A 145 -12.77 -13.31 6.52
CA PRO A 145 -12.64 -14.35 7.54
C PRO A 145 -11.21 -14.54 8.06
N PHE A 146 -10.20 -14.31 7.22
CA PHE A 146 -8.78 -14.50 7.55
C PHE A 146 -8.14 -13.28 8.25
N LEU A 147 -8.88 -12.17 8.37
CA LEU A 147 -8.37 -10.94 8.97
C LEU A 147 -8.55 -10.94 10.49
N THR A 148 -7.55 -10.41 11.21
CA THR A 148 -7.64 -10.18 12.65
C THR A 148 -8.71 -9.12 12.95
N SER A 149 -9.32 -9.15 14.13
CA SER A 149 -10.33 -8.15 14.53
C SER A 149 -9.80 -6.72 14.43
N LYS A 150 -8.56 -6.51 14.87
CA LYS A 150 -7.85 -5.22 14.80
C LYS A 150 -7.63 -4.73 13.38
N PHE A 151 -7.31 -5.62 12.44
CA PHE A 151 -7.15 -5.25 11.04
C PHE A 151 -8.51 -4.92 10.38
N LYS A 152 -9.54 -5.72 10.66
CA LYS A 152 -10.91 -5.47 10.19
C LYS A 152 -11.44 -4.10 10.61
N GLU A 153 -11.16 -3.70 11.85
CA GLU A 153 -11.59 -2.40 12.39
C GLU A 153 -10.96 -1.22 11.61
N ARG A 154 -9.69 -1.37 11.24
CA ARG A 154 -8.86 -0.35 10.60
C ARG A 154 -9.02 -0.26 9.09
N LEU A 155 -9.42 -1.35 8.45
CA LEU A 155 -9.67 -1.40 7.01
C LEU A 155 -11.05 -0.80 6.69
N LYS A 156 -11.04 0.31 5.96
CA LYS A 156 -12.22 1.00 5.47
C LYS A 156 -12.21 1.00 3.94
N LEU A 157 -13.36 0.68 3.35
CA LEU A 157 -13.57 0.68 1.90
C LEU A 157 -14.66 1.68 1.58
N SER A 158 -14.38 2.62 0.67
CA SER A 158 -15.35 3.56 0.13
C SER A 158 -15.57 3.28 -1.35
N THR A 159 -16.83 3.26 -1.78
CA THR A 159 -17.22 3.13 -3.20
C THR A 159 -17.42 4.53 -3.80
N LYS A 160 -17.78 4.61 -5.08
CA LYS A 160 -18.06 5.91 -5.73
C LYS A 160 -19.19 6.71 -5.06
N ASP A 161 -20.11 6.03 -4.38
CA ASP A 161 -21.29 6.66 -3.79
C ASP A 161 -20.99 7.38 -2.47
N ASN A 162 -19.90 7.04 -1.80
CA ASN A 162 -19.49 7.63 -0.51
C ASN A 162 -17.98 7.90 -0.47
N THR A 163 -17.46 8.36 -1.62
CA THR A 163 -16.05 8.23 -2.01
C THR A 163 -15.06 8.68 -0.93
N PHE A 164 -15.25 9.88 -0.37
CA PHE A 164 -14.25 10.46 0.53
C PHE A 164 -14.75 10.62 1.97
N GLU A 165 -16.01 10.30 2.27
CA GLU A 165 -16.62 10.55 3.59
C GLU A 165 -15.82 9.87 4.70
N THR A 166 -15.63 8.54 4.60
CA THR A 166 -14.89 7.76 5.60
C THR A 166 -13.41 8.15 5.68
N LEU A 167 -12.82 8.64 4.58
CA LEU A 167 -11.45 9.14 4.57
C LEU A 167 -11.36 10.46 5.36
N HIS A 168 -12.25 11.41 5.06
CA HIS A 168 -12.24 12.76 5.63
C HIS A 168 -12.73 12.84 7.08
N GLU A 169 -13.50 11.85 7.54
CA GLU A 169 -13.77 11.65 8.97
C GLU A 169 -12.47 11.44 9.78
N ASN A 170 -11.43 10.91 9.15
CA ASN A 170 -10.20 10.49 9.82
C ASN A 170 -8.97 11.32 9.43
N LEU A 171 -8.96 11.92 8.23
CA LEU A 171 -7.83 12.64 7.65
C LEU A 171 -8.29 13.96 7.02
N SER A 172 -7.62 15.07 7.36
CA SER A 172 -7.95 16.37 6.76
C SER A 172 -7.67 16.37 5.24
N PRO A 173 -8.58 16.89 4.40
CA PRO A 173 -8.35 17.10 2.97
C PRO A 173 -7.07 17.88 2.66
N ASP A 174 -6.66 18.80 3.54
CA ASP A 174 -5.47 19.65 3.36
C ASP A 174 -4.16 18.86 3.28
N LEU A 175 -4.17 17.61 3.76
CA LEU A 175 -3.01 16.73 3.82
C LEU A 175 -2.91 15.81 2.60
N LEU A 176 -3.92 15.83 1.72
CA LEU A 176 -4.17 14.78 0.76
C LEU A 176 -4.04 15.27 -0.70
N PRO A 177 -3.63 14.39 -1.62
CA PRO A 177 -3.69 14.68 -3.05
C PRO A 177 -5.12 14.88 -3.56
N LYS A 178 -5.27 15.66 -4.64
CA LYS A 178 -6.57 15.90 -5.30
C LYS A 178 -7.27 14.63 -5.75
N CYS A 179 -6.53 13.59 -6.15
CA CYS A 179 -7.11 12.32 -6.61
C CYS A 179 -7.91 11.56 -5.53
N VAL A 180 -7.76 11.93 -4.25
CA VAL A 180 -8.55 11.40 -3.12
C VAL A 180 -9.34 12.48 -2.38
N GLY A 181 -9.73 13.55 -3.07
CA GLY A 181 -10.57 14.61 -2.50
C GLY A 181 -9.82 15.64 -1.65
N GLY A 182 -8.48 15.65 -1.70
CA GLY A 182 -7.67 16.69 -1.07
C GLY A 182 -7.44 17.92 -1.96
N ILE A 183 -6.47 18.75 -1.56
CA ILE A 183 -6.16 20.02 -2.25
C ILE A 183 -4.77 20.06 -2.89
N LEU A 184 -3.90 19.11 -2.54
CA LEU A 184 -2.50 19.12 -2.96
C LEU A 184 -2.31 18.49 -4.35
N GLU A 185 -1.39 19.03 -5.14
CA GLU A 185 -0.86 18.32 -6.30
C GLU A 185 0.07 17.19 -5.85
N ASP A 186 0.28 16.18 -6.70
CA ASP A 186 1.09 15.02 -6.33
C ASP A 186 2.55 15.43 -6.01
N GLU A 187 3.14 16.33 -6.79
CA GLU A 187 4.52 16.82 -6.55
C GLU A 187 4.67 17.49 -5.17
N GLU A 188 3.61 18.16 -4.71
CA GLU A 188 3.57 18.81 -3.41
C GLU A 188 3.33 17.78 -2.30
N ALA A 189 2.40 16.86 -2.52
CA ALA A 189 1.95 15.89 -1.54
C ALA A 189 3.00 14.82 -1.21
N PHE A 190 3.75 14.32 -2.21
CA PHE A 190 4.70 13.22 -2.02
C PHE A 190 6.04 13.68 -1.44
N ASP A 191 6.56 12.89 -0.50
CA ASP A 191 7.83 13.07 0.19
C ASP A 191 8.96 12.39 -0.60
N TRP A 192 9.49 13.07 -1.62
CA TRP A 192 10.57 12.53 -2.43
C TRP A 192 11.92 12.51 -1.69
N GLU A 193 12.10 13.40 -0.72
CA GLU A 193 13.28 13.43 0.16
C GLU A 193 13.34 12.20 1.06
N PHE A 194 12.18 11.64 1.45
CA PHE A 194 12.11 10.35 2.14
C PHE A 194 12.82 9.23 1.38
N LEU A 195 12.97 9.31 0.06
CA LEU A 195 13.71 8.32 -0.74
C LEU A 195 15.22 8.54 -0.72
N GLU A 196 15.67 9.74 -0.36
CA GLU A 196 17.08 10.19 -0.47
C GLU A 196 17.83 10.08 0.86
N THR A 197 17.13 9.96 2.00
CA THR A 197 17.76 9.75 3.30
C THR A 197 18.68 8.53 3.26
N LYS A 198 19.95 8.69 3.66
CA LYS A 198 20.88 7.56 3.68
C LYS A 198 20.42 6.52 4.73
N LEU A 199 20.49 5.25 4.36
CA LEU A 199 20.18 4.09 5.22
C LEU A 199 21.16 3.93 6.37
#